data_AF-A0A7T9I1P1-F1
#
_entry.id   AF-A0A7T9I1P1-F1
#
_cell.length_a   1.000
_cell.length_b   1.000
_cell.length_c   1.000
_cell.angle_alpha   90.00
_cell.angle_beta   90.00
_cell.angle_gamma   90.00
#
_symmetry.space_group_name_H-M   'P 1'
#
loop_
_entity.id
_entity.type
_entity.pdbx_description
1 polymer ?
#
loop_
_entity_poly.entity_id
_entity_poly.type
_entity_poly.pdbx_seq_one_letter_code
_entity_poly.pdbx_strand_id
1 'polypeptide(L)'
;MVLRNVSSLLRKVTRKVLDVDNESPPHDQMDLLNNFLARHKWELNTSSLQDLIQGMKKKHLVDSICICSPNGSIVISTDENDFSEALIGSALFNYIKNELPESETVLIKDKDNWFMVFPYNAKIYIIRAGADLTTIELRALAREVESFLKAHGE
;
A
#
# COMPACT_ATOMS: atom_id res chain seq x y z
N MET A 1 -38.82 40.78 5.40
CA MET A 1 -39.16 39.63 6.29
C MET A 1 -39.51 38.36 5.48
N VAL A 2 -38.74 38.02 4.43
CA VAL A 2 -39.03 36.88 3.53
C VAL A 2 -37.84 35.89 3.44
N LEU A 3 -36.63 36.32 3.84
CA LEU A 3 -35.40 35.51 3.78
C LEU A 3 -35.27 34.46 4.91
N ARG A 4 -36.09 34.53 5.97
CA ARG A 4 -36.02 33.60 7.11
C ARG A 4 -36.73 32.26 6.85
N ASN A 5 -37.68 32.21 5.91
CA ASN A 5 -38.48 31.01 5.63
C ASN A 5 -37.89 30.13 4.51
N VAL A 6 -37.02 30.69 3.65
CA VAL A 6 -36.32 29.92 2.62
C VAL A 6 -35.19 29.08 3.25
N SER A 7 -34.51 29.63 4.27
CA SER A 7 -33.46 28.87 4.95
C SER A 7 -34.00 27.67 5.71
N SER A 8 -35.23 27.74 6.25
CA SER A 8 -35.83 26.61 6.97
C SER A 8 -36.32 25.50 6.06
N LEU A 9 -36.72 25.82 4.82
CA LEU A 9 -37.06 24.84 3.78
C LEU A 9 -35.81 24.17 3.21
N LEU A 10 -34.77 24.95 2.88
CA LEU A 10 -33.48 24.40 2.47
C LEU A 10 -32.92 23.47 3.55
N ARG A 11 -32.95 23.88 4.82
CA ARG A 11 -32.46 23.07 5.94
C ARG A 11 -33.23 21.75 6.10
N LYS A 12 -34.53 21.71 5.79
CA LYS A 12 -35.32 20.45 5.79
C LYS A 12 -34.93 19.53 4.64
N VAL A 13 -34.62 20.08 3.46
CA VAL A 13 -34.12 19.30 2.32
C VAL A 13 -32.71 18.80 2.60
N THR A 14 -31.80 19.65 3.11
CA THR A 14 -30.44 19.22 3.48
C THR A 14 -30.49 18.19 4.59
N ARG A 15 -31.36 18.32 5.61
CA ARG A 15 -31.49 17.30 6.65
C ARG A 15 -32.04 15.99 6.10
N LYS A 16 -33.01 16.04 5.17
CA LYS A 16 -33.55 14.84 4.54
C LYS A 16 -32.59 14.18 3.53
N VAL A 17 -31.62 14.92 3.01
CA VAL A 17 -30.56 14.41 2.12
C VAL A 17 -29.31 13.99 2.91
N LEU A 18 -28.99 14.67 4.02
CA LEU A 18 -27.89 14.34 4.94
C LEU A 18 -28.25 13.24 5.95
N ASP A 19 -29.53 13.04 6.29
CA ASP A 19 -29.97 11.91 7.13
C ASP A 19 -29.99 10.58 6.35
N VAL A 20 -29.72 10.60 5.04
CA VAL A 20 -29.52 9.38 4.23
C VAL A 20 -28.12 8.79 4.45
N ASP A 21 -27.16 9.56 4.99
CA ASP A 21 -25.80 9.07 5.28
C ASP A 21 -25.72 8.20 6.55
N ASN A 22 -26.84 7.97 7.26
CA ASN A 22 -26.91 7.09 8.43
C ASN A 22 -27.68 5.78 8.18
N GLU A 23 -28.11 5.50 6.95
CA GLU A 23 -28.83 4.27 6.62
C GLU A 23 -27.91 3.26 5.94
N SER A 24 -27.40 2.35 6.78
CA SER A 24 -26.75 1.08 6.40
C SER A 24 -25.40 1.22 5.69
N PRO A 25 -24.36 0.44 6.05
CA PRO A 25 -23.19 0.32 5.20
C PRO A 25 -23.68 -0.10 3.81
N PRO A 26 -23.09 0.38 2.70
CA PRO A 26 -23.61 0.12 1.36
C PRO A 26 -23.39 -1.36 1.03
N HIS A 27 -24.30 -2.20 1.52
CA HIS A 27 -24.18 -3.64 1.54
C HIS A 27 -23.96 -4.17 0.14
N ASP A 28 -24.64 -3.63 -0.87
CA ASP A 28 -24.48 -4.05 -2.27
C ASP A 28 -23.09 -3.72 -2.84
N GLN A 29 -22.50 -2.58 -2.45
CA GLN A 29 -21.16 -2.17 -2.89
C GLN A 29 -20.09 -2.97 -2.14
N MET A 30 -20.29 -3.19 -0.85
CA MET A 30 -19.46 -4.04 0.00
C MET A 30 -19.55 -5.50 -0.42
N ASP A 31 -20.72 -5.98 -0.86
CA ASP A 31 -20.92 -7.33 -1.37
C ASP A 31 -20.34 -7.47 -2.77
N LEU A 32 -20.38 -6.43 -3.62
CA LEU A 32 -19.62 -6.42 -4.87
C LEU A 32 -18.12 -6.48 -4.62
N LEU A 33 -17.61 -5.69 -3.68
CA LEU A 33 -16.20 -5.71 -3.29
C LEU A 33 -15.81 -7.07 -2.69
N ASN A 34 -16.60 -7.61 -1.77
CA ASN A 34 -16.40 -8.91 -1.14
C ASN A 34 -16.52 -10.05 -2.14
N ASN A 35 -17.46 -9.97 -3.10
CA ASN A 35 -17.56 -10.95 -4.18
C ASN A 35 -16.38 -10.84 -5.14
N PHE A 36 -15.89 -9.64 -5.43
CA PHE A 36 -14.70 -9.43 -6.25
C PHE A 36 -13.46 -9.99 -5.56
N LEU A 37 -13.28 -9.71 -4.27
CA LEU A 37 -12.19 -10.21 -3.44
C LEU A 37 -12.29 -11.73 -3.22
N ALA A 38 -13.47 -12.29 -2.96
CA ALA A 38 -13.65 -13.72 -2.73
C ALA A 38 -13.51 -14.56 -4.01
N ARG A 39 -13.78 -13.98 -5.19
CA ARG A 39 -13.67 -14.66 -6.49
C ARG A 39 -12.31 -14.48 -7.16
N HIS A 40 -11.57 -13.42 -6.84
CA HIS A 40 -10.18 -13.35 -7.25
C HIS A 40 -9.42 -14.41 -6.46
N LYS A 41 -8.95 -15.45 -7.14
CA LYS A 41 -7.83 -16.23 -6.64
C LYS A 41 -6.60 -15.53 -7.18
N TRP A 42 -5.87 -14.83 -6.32
CA TRP A 42 -4.56 -14.32 -6.68
C TRP A 42 -3.69 -15.54 -6.99
N GLU A 43 -3.34 -15.71 -8.26
CA GLU A 43 -2.44 -16.76 -8.71
C GLU A 43 -1.02 -16.43 -8.22
N LEU A 44 -0.76 -16.71 -6.94
CA LEU A 44 0.54 -16.54 -6.30
C LEU A 44 1.41 -17.81 -6.41
N ASN A 45 0.88 -18.87 -7.03
CA ASN A 45 1.60 -20.11 -7.29
C ASN A 45 2.30 -20.02 -8.65
N THR A 46 3.29 -19.13 -8.70
CA THR A 46 4.11 -18.87 -9.89
C THR A 46 5.49 -19.49 -9.70
N SER A 47 6.22 -19.71 -10.79
CA SER A 47 7.63 -20.14 -10.75
C SER A 47 8.60 -18.96 -10.81
N SER A 48 8.09 -17.75 -11.03
CA SER A 48 8.87 -16.53 -11.24
C SER A 48 8.60 -15.53 -10.12
N LEU A 49 9.68 -15.00 -9.53
CA LEU A 49 9.61 -13.95 -8.52
C LEU A 49 8.97 -12.67 -9.08
N GLN A 50 9.19 -12.36 -10.36
CA GLN A 50 8.58 -11.20 -11.00
C GLN A 50 7.06 -11.33 -11.05
N ASP A 51 6.55 -12.51 -11.43
CA ASP A 51 5.10 -12.76 -11.50
C ASP A 51 4.46 -12.71 -10.10
N LEU A 52 5.17 -13.23 -9.09
CA LEU A 52 4.72 -13.13 -7.71
C LEU A 52 4.54 -11.67 -7.30
N ILE A 53 5.57 -10.84 -7.49
CA ILE A 53 5.55 -9.45 -7.03
C ILE A 53 4.52 -8.63 -7.82
N GLN A 54 4.31 -8.91 -9.11
CA GLN A 54 3.21 -8.32 -9.88
C GLN A 54 1.83 -8.74 -9.34
N GLY A 55 1.69 -10.00 -8.88
CA GLY A 55 0.50 -10.48 -8.19
C GLY A 55 0.29 -9.78 -6.83
N MET A 56 1.37 -9.57 -6.08
CA MET A 56 1.35 -8.88 -4.80
C MET A 56 0.99 -7.39 -4.95
N LYS A 57 1.51 -6.73 -5.99
CA LYS A 57 1.17 -5.35 -6.37
C LYS A 57 -0.35 -5.19 -6.46
N LYS A 58 -1.01 -6.11 -7.17
CA LYS A 58 -2.48 -6.16 -7.31
C LYS A 58 -3.20 -6.56 -6.01
N LYS A 59 -2.67 -7.54 -5.27
CA LYS A 59 -3.27 -8.05 -4.01
C LYS A 59 -3.34 -6.97 -2.94
N HIS A 60 -2.26 -6.21 -2.79
CA HIS A 60 -2.13 -5.20 -1.75
C HIS A 60 -2.52 -3.79 -2.21
N LEU A 61 -2.99 -3.65 -3.47
CA LEU A 61 -3.34 -2.36 -4.09
C LEU A 61 -2.22 -1.31 -3.93
N VAL A 62 -0.98 -1.76 -4.13
CA VAL A 62 0.20 -0.89 -4.10
C VAL A 62 0.58 -0.48 -5.53
N ASP A 63 1.18 0.69 -5.67
CA ASP A 63 1.60 1.25 -6.95
C ASP A 63 2.93 0.66 -7.41
N SER A 64 3.88 0.45 -6.50
CA SER A 64 5.16 -0.19 -6.81
C SER A 64 5.73 -0.94 -5.62
N ILE A 65 6.49 -2.00 -5.91
CA ILE A 65 7.29 -2.75 -4.95
C ILE A 65 8.70 -2.83 -5.51
N CYS A 66 9.67 -2.29 -4.79
CA CYS A 66 11.08 -2.40 -5.10
C CYS A 66 11.82 -3.02 -3.90
N ILE A 67 12.61 -4.04 -4.16
CA ILE A 67 13.42 -4.74 -3.16
C ILE A 67 14.88 -4.58 -3.55
N CYS A 68 15.68 -4.06 -2.63
CA CYS A 68 17.09 -3.80 -2.87
C CYS A 68 17.94 -4.24 -1.68
N SER A 69 19.24 -4.42 -1.91
CA SER A 69 20.21 -4.59 -0.85
C SER A 69 20.50 -3.25 -0.16
N PRO A 70 21.11 -3.23 1.04
CA PRO A 70 21.39 -1.99 1.77
C PRO A 70 22.30 -0.98 1.05
N ASN A 71 23.04 -1.43 0.03
CA ASN A 71 23.88 -0.60 -0.85
C ASN A 71 23.12 -0.03 -2.07
N GLY A 72 21.82 -0.31 -2.20
CA GLY A 72 20.99 0.13 -3.32
C GLY A 72 21.00 -0.79 -4.55
N SER A 73 21.67 -1.94 -4.52
CA SER A 73 21.56 -2.90 -5.64
C SER A 73 20.17 -3.53 -5.67
N ILE A 74 19.48 -3.42 -6.80
CA ILE A 74 18.14 -3.98 -6.98
C ILE A 74 18.21 -5.51 -6.96
N VAL A 75 17.36 -6.11 -6.14
CA VAL A 75 17.07 -7.56 -6.19
C VAL A 75 15.94 -7.77 -7.19
N ILE A 76 14.84 -7.03 -7.01
CA ILE A 76 13.70 -7.08 -7.93
C ILE A 76 12.80 -5.86 -7.77
N SER A 77 12.05 -5.55 -8.81
CA SER A 77 11.16 -4.40 -8.85
C SER A 77 9.98 -4.64 -9.80
N THR A 78 8.86 -3.99 -9.53
CA THR A 78 7.67 -4.06 -10.38
C THR A 78 7.72 -3.15 -11.60
N ASP A 79 8.53 -2.10 -11.59
CA ASP A 79 8.54 -1.05 -12.60
C ASP A 79 9.92 -0.89 -13.25
N GLU A 80 9.97 -0.52 -14.53
CA GLU A 80 11.21 -0.51 -15.33
C GLU A 80 12.24 0.57 -14.91
N ASN A 81 11.89 1.50 -14.01
CA ASN A 81 12.72 2.66 -13.66
C ASN A 81 13.05 2.78 -12.16
N ASP A 82 13.06 1.66 -11.43
CA ASP A 82 13.21 1.66 -9.96
C ASP A 82 14.66 1.78 -9.46
N PHE A 83 15.64 1.96 -10.35
CA PHE A 83 17.03 2.16 -9.92
C PHE A 83 17.19 3.41 -9.06
N SER A 84 16.53 4.50 -9.44
CA SER A 84 16.52 5.72 -8.64
C SER A 84 15.83 5.49 -7.30
N GLU A 85 14.78 4.66 -7.26
CA GLU A 85 14.05 4.39 -6.02
C GLU A 85 14.88 3.54 -5.06
N ALA A 86 15.50 2.47 -5.54
CA ALA A 86 16.40 1.63 -4.77
C ALA A 86 17.55 2.44 -4.16
N LEU A 87 18.16 3.33 -4.94
CA LEU A 87 19.25 4.18 -4.47
C LEU A 87 18.78 5.19 -3.43
N ILE A 88 17.71 5.93 -3.71
CA ILE A 88 17.17 6.95 -2.79
C ILE A 88 16.64 6.30 -1.50
N GLY A 89 15.86 5.24 -1.62
CA GLY A 89 15.25 4.54 -0.49
C GLY A 89 16.30 3.91 0.42
N SER A 90 17.32 3.24 -0.14
CA SER A 90 18.41 2.67 0.66
C SER A 90 19.26 3.74 1.34
N ALA A 91 19.66 4.80 0.62
CA ALA A 91 20.42 5.90 1.20
C ALA A 91 19.65 6.61 2.33
N LEU A 92 18.36 6.90 2.10
CA LEU A 92 17.49 7.54 3.08
C LEU A 92 17.31 6.68 4.33
N PHE A 93 17.03 5.39 4.15
CA PHE A 93 16.86 4.48 5.28
C PHE A 93 18.15 4.33 6.08
N ASN A 94 19.30 4.21 5.41
CA ASN A 94 20.60 4.13 6.07
C ASN A 94 20.93 5.41 6.85
N TYR A 95 20.62 6.58 6.29
CA TYR A 95 20.77 7.85 7.00
C TYR A 95 19.91 7.86 8.27
N ILE A 96 18.62 7.53 8.16
CA ILE A 96 17.71 7.48 9.31
C ILE A 96 18.19 6.46 10.34
N LYS A 97 18.68 5.29 9.92
CA LYS A 97 19.17 4.26 10.83
C LYS A 97 20.44 4.68 11.56
N ASN A 98 21.29 5.50 10.94
CA ASN A 98 22.47 6.06 11.59
C ASN A 98 22.11 7.10 12.65
N GLU A 99 21.12 7.94 12.38
CA GLU A 99 20.65 8.98 13.32
C GLU A 99 19.71 8.42 14.40
N LEU A 100 18.90 7.42 14.05
CA LEU A 100 17.89 6.78 14.88
C LEU A 100 18.04 5.24 14.79
N PRO A 101 18.99 4.63 15.53
CA PRO A 101 19.30 3.20 15.42
C PRO A 101 18.14 2.24 15.67
N GLU A 102 17.11 2.66 16.40
CA GLU A 102 15.93 1.84 16.70
C GLU A 102 14.81 1.98 15.65
N SER A 103 15.01 2.76 14.58
CA SER A 103 13.99 2.94 13.54
C SER A 103 13.70 1.63 12.81
N GLU A 104 12.43 1.23 12.78
CA GLU A 104 11.99 0.00 12.09
C GLU A 104 11.40 0.26 10.70
N THR A 105 10.73 1.39 10.50
CA THR A 105 10.02 1.70 9.26
C THR A 105 9.96 3.20 9.08
N VAL A 106 10.09 3.65 7.83
CA VAL A 106 10.01 5.05 7.42
C VAL A 106 8.82 5.18 6.50
N LEU A 107 7.89 6.08 6.83
CA LEU A 107 6.73 6.38 6.00
C LEU A 107 6.79 7.86 5.62
N ILE A 108 6.74 8.15 4.32
CA ILE A 108 6.83 9.50 3.79
C ILE A 108 5.62 9.71 2.90
N LYS A 109 4.82 10.73 3.22
CA LYS A 109 3.71 11.13 2.35
C LYS A 109 4.22 12.12 1.31
N ASP A 110 4.13 11.75 0.04
CA ASP A 110 4.44 12.61 -1.11
C ASP A 110 3.18 12.88 -1.92
N LYS A 111 2.64 14.11 -1.77
CA LYS A 111 1.37 14.56 -2.36
C LYS A 111 0.22 13.60 -2.02
N ASP A 112 -0.05 12.67 -2.92
CA ASP A 112 -1.16 11.72 -2.89
C ASP A 112 -0.71 10.27 -2.68
N ASN A 113 0.60 10.01 -2.56
CA ASN A 113 1.16 8.68 -2.39
C ASN A 113 1.99 8.57 -1.12
N TRP A 114 2.11 7.35 -0.63
CA TRP A 114 3.00 6.97 0.45
C TRP A 114 4.22 6.29 -0.12
N PHE A 115 5.39 6.73 0.32
CA PHE A 115 6.67 6.10 0.11
C PHE A 115 7.11 5.46 1.43
N MET A 116 7.07 4.13 1.46
CA MET A 116 7.29 3.34 2.66
C MET A 116 8.57 2.53 2.50
N VAL A 117 9.48 2.66 3.46
CA VAL A 117 10.77 1.96 3.44
C VAL A 117 10.98 1.23 4.75
N PHE A 118 11.32 -0.05 4.67
CA PHE A 118 11.60 -0.87 5.84
C PHE A 118 12.62 -1.96 5.54
N PRO A 119 13.43 -2.39 6.52
CA PRO A 119 14.34 -3.49 6.37
C PRO A 119 13.64 -4.82 6.69
N TYR A 120 13.97 -5.86 5.93
CA TYR A 120 13.53 -7.23 6.22
C TYR A 120 14.56 -8.23 5.66
N ASN A 121 15.01 -9.20 6.47
CA ASN A 121 16.02 -10.21 6.10
C ASN A 121 17.24 -9.66 5.33
N ALA A 122 17.89 -8.63 5.87
CA ALA A 122 19.05 -7.95 5.26
C ALA A 122 18.80 -7.29 3.89
N LYS A 123 17.54 -7.12 3.48
CA LYS A 123 17.11 -6.35 2.32
C LYS A 123 16.32 -5.12 2.76
N ILE A 124 16.21 -4.14 1.89
CA ILE A 124 15.38 -2.96 2.05
C ILE A 124 14.21 -3.08 1.07
N TYR A 125 13.02 -3.03 1.63
CA TYR A 125 11.76 -3.04 0.90
C TYR A 125 11.26 -1.61 0.79
N ILE A 126 10.95 -1.21 -0.44
CA ILE A 126 10.46 0.12 -0.80
C ILE A 126 9.11 -0.09 -1.48
N ILE A 127 8.07 0.52 -0.92
CA ILE A 127 6.70 0.35 -1.37
C ILE A 127 6.09 1.72 -1.62
N ARG A 128 5.48 1.89 -2.79
CA ARG A 128 4.60 3.03 -3.06
C ARG A 128 3.16 2.59 -3.10
N ALA A 129 2.28 3.38 -2.49
CA ALA A 129 0.84 3.15 -2.55
C ALA A 129 0.06 4.44 -2.30
N GLY A 130 -1.14 4.55 -2.84
CA GLY A 130 -2.07 5.65 -2.53
C GLY A 130 -2.54 5.70 -1.07
N ALA A 131 -2.42 4.58 -0.34
CA ALA A 131 -2.74 4.47 1.09
C ALA A 131 -1.52 4.02 1.90
N ASP A 132 -1.47 4.39 3.18
CA ASP A 132 -0.45 3.87 4.08
C ASP A 132 -0.77 2.40 4.41
N LEU A 133 0.27 1.57 4.36
CA LEU A 133 0.20 0.20 4.84
C LEU A 133 0.69 0.17 6.27
N THR A 134 0.00 -0.58 7.11
CA THR A 134 0.44 -0.86 8.47
C THR A 134 1.75 -1.64 8.46
N THR A 135 2.54 -1.53 9.52
CA THR A 135 3.78 -2.31 9.66
C THR A 135 3.54 -3.82 9.62
N ILE A 136 2.35 -4.28 10.02
CA ILE A 136 1.93 -5.68 9.93
C ILE A 136 1.79 -6.10 8.47
N GLU A 137 1.13 -5.30 7.64
CA GLU A 137 0.96 -5.57 6.21
C GLU A 137 2.30 -5.53 5.46
N LEU A 138 3.14 -4.53 5.75
CA LEU A 138 4.49 -4.43 5.19
C LEU A 138 5.32 -5.69 5.51
N ARG A 139 5.32 -6.14 6.77
CA ARG A 139 6.04 -7.36 7.18
C ARG A 139 5.40 -8.64 6.61
N ALA A 140 4.08 -8.68 6.42
CA ALA A 140 3.40 -9.81 5.80
C ALA A 140 3.82 -9.95 4.33
N LEU A 141 3.84 -8.83 3.58
CA LEU A 141 4.32 -8.77 2.21
C LEU A 141 5.77 -9.27 2.11
N ALA A 142 6.68 -8.72 2.93
CA ALA A 142 8.07 -9.17 2.92
C ALA A 142 8.23 -10.65 3.29
N ARG A 143 7.42 -11.15 4.24
CA ARG A 143 7.43 -12.58 4.60
C ARG A 143 6.99 -13.47 3.46
N GLU A 144 5.95 -13.09 2.70
CA GLU A 144 5.49 -13.84 1.52
C GLU A 144 6.60 -13.92 0.47
N VAL A 145 7.26 -12.79 0.15
CA VAL A 145 8.38 -12.75 -0.80
C VAL A 145 9.56 -13.62 -0.35
N GLU A 146 9.98 -13.50 0.90
CA GLU A 146 11.10 -14.29 1.44
C GLU A 146 10.79 -15.78 1.52
N SER A 147 9.52 -16.14 1.76
CA SER A 147 9.09 -17.55 1.75
C SER A 147 9.20 -18.13 0.34
N PHE A 148 8.87 -17.34 -0.68
CA PHE A 148 9.03 -17.72 -2.07
C PHE A 148 10.49 -17.92 -2.45
N LEU A 149 11.36 -16.96 -2.13
CA LEU A 149 12.81 -17.02 -2.39
C LEU A 149 13.44 -18.28 -1.77
N LYS A 150 13.12 -18.56 -0.49
CA LYS A 150 13.60 -19.76 0.21
C LYS A 150 13.13 -21.07 -0.44
N ALA A 151 11.92 -21.11 -0.98
CA ALA A 151 11.37 -22.30 -1.62
C ALA A 151 11.99 -22.58 -3.00
N HIS A 152 12.43 -21.53 -3.71
CA HIS A 152 12.90 -21.62 -5.10
C HIS A 152 14.42 -21.45 -5.26
N GLY A 153 15.16 -21.26 -4.15
CA GLY A 153 16.63 -21.35 -4.16
C GLY A 153 17.35 -20.17 -4.80
N GLU A 154 16.79 -18.96 -4.64
CA GLU A 154 17.47 -17.68 -4.92
C GLU A 154 17.88 -16.96 -3.63
#